data_AF-A0A3D0QH19-F1
#
_entry.id   AF-A0A3D0QH19-F1
#
_cell.length_a   1.000
_cell.length_b   1.000
_cell.length_c   1.000
_cell.angle_alpha   90.00
_cell.angle_beta   90.00
_cell.angle_gamma   90.00
#
_symmetry.space_group_name_H-M   'P 1'
#
loop_
_entity.id
_entity.type
_entity.pdbx_description
1 polymer ?
#
loop_
_entity_poly.entity_id
_entity_poly.type
_entity_poly.pdbx_seq_one_letter_code
_entity_poly.pdbx_strand_id
1 'polypeptide(L)'
;MKPGKAVFIVLDGVGIGALPDARTYGDEDANTLGNTARVLGGLRLPNLERFGLGCIAEIPGVAAVRDPEGCYGKMAERSAGKDSTTGHWELGGLITEKAFPLYPEGFPAELLEKFKRLTGCAGYLGNKPASGTEIIKELGSEHVRTGFPIIYTSGDSVFQIAAHEDVIPLKRLYEICEVARKQVLVGEHEVGRVIARPFIGTVGSFVRTTNRRDFALEAAGATLLDLLHDEGIETVGVGKIDDLFCGRGLREKIHTKSNSEGVRITMEAASRMQMGFVMTNLVDFDTLFGHRQDPAGMGRALEEFDSRLPAILDVLA
;
A
#
# COMPACT_ATOMS: atom_id res chain seq x y z
N MET A 1 9.13 21.10 24.05
CA MET A 1 8.24 21.27 22.88
C MET A 1 6.93 21.90 23.35
N LYS A 2 6.31 22.79 22.56
CA LYS A 2 4.93 23.19 22.84
C LYS A 2 4.02 21.97 22.57
N PRO A 3 3.02 21.68 23.43
CA PRO A 3 2.07 20.62 23.13
C PRO A 3 1.35 20.97 21.82
N GLY A 4 1.26 19.98 20.93
CA GLY A 4 0.67 20.12 19.61
C GLY A 4 0.45 18.76 19.00
N LYS A 5 -0.59 18.66 18.18
CA LYS A 5 -0.91 17.45 17.41
C LYS A 5 -0.69 17.72 15.93
N ALA A 6 -0.33 16.70 15.18
CA ALA A 6 -0.25 16.75 13.72
C ALA A 6 -1.01 15.56 13.10
N VAL A 7 -1.75 15.84 12.04
CA VAL A 7 -2.50 14.83 11.26
C VAL A 7 -1.94 14.84 9.85
N PHE A 8 -1.41 13.68 9.44
CA PHE A 8 -0.80 13.46 8.13
C PHE A 8 -1.66 12.48 7.33
N ILE A 9 -2.33 12.95 6.27
CA ILE A 9 -3.26 12.14 5.47
C ILE A 9 -2.65 11.93 4.08
N VAL A 10 -2.46 10.65 3.72
CA VAL A 10 -2.07 10.23 2.37
C VAL A 10 -3.34 9.88 1.59
N LEU A 11 -3.56 10.55 0.47
CA LEU A 11 -4.56 10.17 -0.53
C LEU A 11 -3.88 9.24 -1.55
N ASP A 12 -3.93 7.93 -1.29
CA ASP A 12 -3.10 6.94 -2.01
C ASP A 12 -3.39 6.95 -3.52
N GLY A 13 -2.36 7.06 -4.37
CA GLY A 13 -2.52 7.11 -5.83
C GLY A 13 -3.01 8.45 -6.41
N VAL A 14 -3.24 9.50 -5.59
CA VAL A 14 -3.69 10.82 -6.08
C VAL A 14 -2.48 11.69 -6.50
N GLY A 15 -1.93 11.42 -7.67
CA GLY A 15 -0.83 12.19 -8.27
C GLY A 15 -1.27 13.52 -8.93
N ILE A 16 -0.36 14.50 -8.97
CA ILE A 16 -0.57 15.84 -9.55
C ILE A 16 0.30 16.12 -10.80
N GLY A 17 0.64 15.06 -11.54
CA GLY A 17 1.42 15.14 -12.77
C GLY A 17 2.71 14.32 -12.73
N ALA A 18 3.25 14.06 -13.92
CA ALA A 18 4.46 13.28 -14.12
C ALA A 18 5.68 13.95 -13.49
N LEU A 19 6.55 13.13 -12.90
CA LEU A 19 7.85 13.57 -12.42
C LEU A 19 8.86 13.72 -13.58
N PRO A 20 9.96 14.47 -13.40
CA PRO A 20 10.98 14.64 -14.45
C PRO A 20 11.58 13.33 -14.99
N ASP A 21 11.55 12.27 -14.19
CA ASP A 21 12.07 10.94 -14.49
C ASP A 21 10.98 9.92 -14.90
N ALA A 22 9.73 10.36 -15.07
CA ALA A 22 8.58 9.48 -15.38
C ALA A 22 8.80 8.57 -16.60
N ARG A 23 9.64 9.00 -17.56
CA ARG A 23 10.05 8.20 -18.72
C ARG A 23 10.73 6.88 -18.35
N THR A 24 11.47 6.84 -17.25
CA THR A 24 12.10 5.61 -16.74
C THR A 24 11.04 4.56 -16.33
N TYR A 25 9.83 5.03 -16.03
CA TYR A 25 8.70 4.22 -15.57
C TYR A 25 7.61 4.04 -16.63
N GLY A 26 7.76 4.67 -17.81
CA GLY A 26 6.77 4.69 -18.89
C GLY A 26 5.52 5.53 -18.58
N ASP A 27 5.65 6.54 -17.72
CA ASP A 27 4.55 7.33 -17.18
C ASP A 27 4.59 8.81 -17.60
N GLU A 28 5.20 9.16 -18.74
CA GLU A 28 5.39 10.57 -19.16
C GLU A 28 4.07 11.38 -19.23
N ASP A 29 2.96 10.71 -19.55
CA ASP A 29 1.63 11.33 -19.68
C ASP A 29 0.77 11.20 -18.39
N ALA A 30 1.35 10.68 -17.30
CA ALA A 30 0.63 10.48 -16.06
C ALA A 30 0.27 11.81 -15.39
N ASN A 31 -1.02 12.02 -15.10
CA ASN A 31 -1.50 13.13 -14.29
C ASN A 31 -2.85 12.76 -13.71
N THR A 32 -2.89 12.09 -12.55
CA THR A 32 -4.15 11.56 -11.98
C THR A 32 -5.20 12.65 -11.81
N LEU A 33 -4.92 13.70 -11.03
CA LEU A 33 -5.87 14.79 -10.79
C LEU A 33 -6.31 15.49 -12.08
N GLY A 34 -5.36 15.87 -12.94
CA GLY A 34 -5.65 16.58 -14.17
C GLY A 34 -6.43 15.72 -15.18
N ASN A 35 -6.07 14.44 -15.34
CA ASN A 35 -6.75 13.51 -16.25
C ASN A 35 -8.17 13.22 -15.76
N THR A 36 -8.35 12.95 -14.46
CA THR A 36 -9.69 12.76 -13.87
C THR A 36 -10.56 13.99 -14.08
N ALA A 37 -10.05 15.20 -13.79
CA ALA A 37 -10.77 16.44 -13.99
C ALA A 37 -11.17 16.66 -15.47
N ARG A 38 -10.26 16.41 -16.42
CA ARG A 38 -10.56 16.53 -17.85
C ARG A 38 -11.66 15.59 -18.32
N VAL A 39 -11.63 14.33 -17.86
CA VAL A 39 -12.67 13.34 -18.23
C VAL A 39 -14.05 13.75 -17.69
N LEU A 40 -14.10 14.32 -16.48
CA LEU A 40 -15.36 14.71 -15.84
C LEU A 40 -15.88 16.11 -16.24
N GLY A 41 -15.10 16.87 -17.03
CA GLY A 41 -15.43 18.26 -17.35
C GLY A 41 -15.19 19.24 -16.20
N GLY A 42 -14.43 18.81 -15.19
CA GLY A 42 -14.11 19.56 -13.98
C GLY A 42 -14.29 18.74 -12.71
N LEU A 43 -13.46 18.99 -11.70
CA LEU A 43 -13.66 18.50 -10.33
C LEU A 43 -14.29 19.59 -9.47
N ARG A 44 -15.05 19.21 -8.44
CA ARG A 44 -15.63 20.15 -7.48
C ARG A 44 -15.00 19.99 -6.10
N LEU A 45 -13.85 20.62 -5.87
CA LEU A 45 -13.08 20.52 -4.63
C LEU A 45 -12.96 21.88 -3.92
N PRO A 46 -14.07 22.50 -3.47
CA PRO A 46 -14.06 23.87 -2.96
C PRO A 46 -13.20 24.06 -1.71
N ASN A 47 -13.02 23.04 -0.87
CA ASN A 47 -12.20 23.18 0.33
C ASN A 47 -10.71 23.09 -0.03
N LEU A 48 -10.30 22.10 -0.81
CA LEU A 48 -8.92 22.00 -1.31
C LEU A 48 -8.54 23.17 -2.23
N GLU A 49 -9.50 23.71 -2.99
CA GLU A 49 -9.34 24.95 -3.76
C GLU A 49 -8.94 26.12 -2.84
N ARG A 50 -9.71 26.35 -1.76
CA ARG A 50 -9.42 27.38 -0.75
C ARG A 50 -8.06 27.18 -0.07
N PHE A 51 -7.62 25.94 0.08
CA PHE A 51 -6.30 25.59 0.63
C PHE A 51 -5.15 25.72 -0.38
N GLY A 52 -5.42 26.03 -1.64
CA GLY A 52 -4.41 26.32 -2.64
C GLY A 52 -4.08 25.17 -3.61
N LEU A 53 -4.92 24.13 -3.71
CA LEU A 53 -4.69 23.02 -4.64
C LEU A 53 -4.54 23.50 -6.09
N GLY A 54 -5.41 24.42 -6.54
CA GLY A 54 -5.36 25.01 -7.88
C GLY A 54 -4.16 25.93 -8.12
N CYS A 55 -3.41 26.29 -7.07
CA CYS A 55 -2.16 27.05 -7.19
C CYS A 55 -0.95 26.16 -7.51
N ILE A 56 -1.07 24.84 -7.39
CA ILE A 56 0.02 23.88 -7.63
C ILE A 56 0.12 23.52 -9.12
N ALA A 57 -1.01 23.27 -9.76
CA ALA A 57 -1.11 22.88 -11.16
C ALA A 57 -2.51 23.22 -11.72
N GLU A 58 -2.63 23.28 -13.06
CA GLU A 58 -3.93 23.42 -13.71
C GLU A 58 -4.77 22.15 -13.55
N ILE A 59 -5.90 22.28 -12.85
CA ILE A 59 -6.86 21.20 -12.61
C ILE A 59 -8.25 21.75 -12.99
N PRO A 60 -8.88 21.28 -14.08
CA PRO A 60 -10.21 21.74 -14.46
C PRO A 60 -11.21 21.69 -13.29
N GLY A 61 -11.92 22.79 -13.05
CA GLY A 61 -12.88 22.92 -11.95
C GLY A 61 -12.29 23.31 -10.59
N VAL A 62 -10.95 23.38 -10.46
CA VAL A 62 -10.26 23.84 -9.24
C VAL A 62 -9.38 25.04 -9.58
N ALA A 63 -9.81 26.24 -9.19
CA ALA A 63 -9.14 27.49 -9.53
C ALA A 63 -7.95 27.79 -8.62
N ALA A 64 -6.97 28.54 -9.15
CA ALA A 64 -5.95 29.17 -8.31
C ALA A 64 -6.59 30.29 -7.48
N VAL A 65 -6.30 30.32 -6.17
CA VAL A 65 -6.79 31.35 -5.24
C VAL A 65 -5.68 32.36 -4.92
N ARG A 66 -6.06 33.62 -4.71
CA ARG A 66 -5.09 34.69 -4.40
C ARG A 66 -4.55 34.63 -2.98
N ASP A 67 -5.37 34.22 -2.03
CA ASP A 67 -5.07 34.18 -0.60
C ASP A 67 -5.47 32.81 -0.03
N PRO A 68 -4.63 31.77 -0.21
CA PRO A 68 -4.93 30.43 0.25
C PRO A 68 -4.87 30.33 1.77
N GLU A 69 -5.79 29.56 2.35
CA GLU A 69 -5.87 29.34 3.81
C GLU A 69 -4.75 28.42 4.35
N GLY A 70 -4.06 27.71 3.46
CA GLY A 70 -2.98 26.79 3.80
C GLY A 70 -1.70 27.03 3.00
N CYS A 71 -0.61 26.40 3.45
CA CYS A 71 0.60 26.28 2.65
C CYS A 71 0.43 25.18 1.59
N TYR A 72 0.93 25.41 0.39
CA TYR A 72 0.79 24.49 -0.73
C TYR A 72 2.13 24.29 -1.46
N GLY A 73 2.23 23.16 -2.15
CA GLY A 73 3.41 22.77 -2.93
C GLY A 73 3.23 21.38 -3.52
N LYS A 74 4.26 20.89 -4.19
CA LYS A 74 4.35 19.50 -4.66
C LYS A 74 5.71 18.93 -4.30
N MET A 75 5.76 17.62 -4.10
CA MET A 75 6.98 16.87 -3.80
C MET A 75 7.38 16.06 -5.04
N ALA A 76 8.68 15.89 -5.24
CA ALA A 76 9.23 14.96 -6.22
C ALA A 76 9.82 13.78 -5.45
N GLU A 77 9.35 12.57 -5.75
CA GLU A 77 9.88 11.34 -5.15
C GLU A 77 11.33 11.16 -5.58
N ARG A 78 12.22 10.88 -4.63
CA ARG A 78 13.64 10.69 -4.87
C ARG A 78 14.00 9.20 -4.92
N SER A 79 13.24 8.36 -4.22
CA SER A 79 13.47 6.92 -4.15
C SER A 79 13.32 6.26 -5.51
N ALA A 80 14.13 5.23 -5.75
CA ALA A 80 13.98 4.36 -6.89
C ALA A 80 12.79 3.42 -6.62
N GLY A 81 11.59 3.81 -7.03
CA GLY A 81 10.38 3.00 -6.88
C GLY A 81 9.14 3.87 -7.04
N LYS A 82 8.01 3.26 -7.37
CA LYS A 82 6.69 3.94 -7.45
C LYS A 82 5.58 3.15 -6.74
N ASP A 83 5.96 2.24 -5.85
CA ASP A 83 5.04 1.44 -5.06
C ASP A 83 4.73 2.11 -3.71
N SER A 84 3.60 1.76 -3.10
CA SER A 84 3.15 2.39 -1.85
C SER A 84 4.17 2.26 -0.71
N THR A 85 4.97 1.19 -0.65
CA THR A 85 5.93 1.00 0.45
C THR A 85 7.07 2.02 0.32
N THR A 86 7.64 2.13 -0.88
CA THR A 86 8.70 3.10 -1.20
C THR A 86 8.27 4.53 -0.87
N GLY A 87 7.11 4.97 -1.39
CA GLY A 87 6.64 6.33 -1.16
C GLY A 87 6.35 6.64 0.31
N HIS A 88 5.76 5.69 1.05
CA HIS A 88 5.50 5.90 2.48
C HIS A 88 6.80 5.91 3.30
N TRP A 89 7.78 5.09 2.96
CA TRP A 89 9.09 5.14 3.61
C TRP A 89 9.79 6.47 3.38
N GLU A 90 9.70 7.04 2.17
CA GLU A 90 10.24 8.38 1.87
C GLU A 90 9.52 9.48 2.64
N LEU A 91 8.19 9.41 2.75
CA LEU A 91 7.42 10.30 3.64
C LEU A 91 7.83 10.14 5.11
N GLY A 92 8.26 8.94 5.50
CA GLY A 92 8.87 8.62 6.78
C GLY A 92 10.35 9.01 6.88
N GLY A 93 10.96 9.61 5.86
CA GLY A 93 12.35 10.08 5.87
C GLY A 93 13.39 9.10 5.35
N LEU A 94 13.01 7.99 4.72
CA LEU A 94 13.93 6.99 4.18
C LEU A 94 13.93 6.96 2.66
N ILE A 95 15.12 7.10 2.07
CA ILE A 95 15.29 6.99 0.61
C ILE A 95 15.58 5.52 0.26
N THR A 96 14.74 4.95 -0.59
CA THR A 96 14.95 3.62 -1.17
C THR A 96 15.79 3.77 -2.43
N GLU A 97 17.06 3.33 -2.39
CA GLU A 97 17.97 3.48 -3.53
C GLU A 97 17.71 2.51 -4.69
N LYS A 98 17.00 1.40 -4.42
CA LYS A 98 16.73 0.34 -5.40
C LYS A 98 15.26 -0.06 -5.37
N ALA A 99 14.62 -0.06 -6.54
CA ALA A 99 13.24 -0.50 -6.67
C ALA A 99 13.10 -1.98 -6.34
N PHE A 100 11.96 -2.33 -5.74
CA PHE A 100 11.62 -3.73 -5.50
C PHE A 100 11.48 -4.49 -6.83
N PRO A 101 12.03 -5.71 -6.94
CA PRO A 101 12.02 -6.47 -8.18
C PRO A 101 10.60 -6.94 -8.52
N LEU A 102 10.28 -6.92 -9.81
CA LEU A 102 9.06 -7.51 -10.38
C LEU A 102 9.39 -8.78 -11.14
N TYR A 103 8.40 -9.65 -11.30
CA TYR A 103 8.56 -10.98 -11.91
C TYR A 103 7.46 -11.30 -12.94
N PRO A 104 7.34 -10.54 -14.04
CA PRO A 104 6.29 -10.72 -15.05
C PRO A 104 6.32 -12.10 -15.73
N GLU A 105 7.50 -12.75 -15.78
CA GLU A 105 7.68 -14.09 -16.35
C GLU A 105 7.82 -15.17 -15.25
N GLY A 106 7.48 -14.84 -14.01
CA GLY A 106 7.73 -15.68 -12.85
C GLY A 106 9.14 -15.51 -12.26
N PHE A 107 9.39 -16.23 -11.17
CA PHE A 107 10.65 -16.23 -10.45
C PHE A 107 11.71 -17.08 -11.17
N PRO A 108 12.99 -16.68 -11.13
CA PRO A 108 14.07 -17.46 -11.71
C PRO A 108 14.23 -18.84 -11.07
N ALA A 109 14.70 -19.82 -11.86
CA ALA A 109 14.81 -21.21 -11.43
C ALA A 109 15.76 -21.37 -10.23
N GLU A 110 16.87 -20.64 -10.21
CA GLU A 110 17.84 -20.62 -9.12
C GLU A 110 17.24 -20.14 -7.80
N LEU A 111 16.32 -19.18 -7.85
CA LEU A 111 15.61 -18.68 -6.68
C LEU A 111 14.64 -19.74 -6.13
N LEU A 112 13.96 -20.48 -7.01
CA LEU A 112 13.02 -21.52 -6.61
C LEU A 112 13.71 -22.81 -6.13
N GLU A 113 14.88 -23.15 -6.68
CA GLU A 113 15.72 -24.21 -6.13
C GLU A 113 16.29 -23.83 -4.75
N LYS A 114 16.68 -22.56 -4.58
CA LYS A 114 17.02 -22.01 -3.25
C LYS A 114 15.83 -22.09 -2.30
N PHE A 115 14.62 -21.74 -2.75
CA PHE A 115 13.39 -21.87 -1.98
C PHE A 115 13.19 -23.30 -1.50
N LYS A 116 13.14 -24.29 -2.41
CA LYS A 116 12.95 -25.71 -2.07
C LYS A 116 13.96 -26.19 -1.04
N ARG A 117 15.25 -25.89 -1.25
CA ARG A 117 16.33 -26.31 -0.35
C ARG A 117 16.18 -25.73 1.05
N LEU A 118 15.90 -24.43 1.17
CA LEU A 118 15.83 -23.75 2.47
C LEU A 118 14.53 -24.03 3.22
N THR A 119 13.41 -24.14 2.50
CA THR A 119 12.11 -24.42 3.14
C THR A 119 11.92 -25.90 3.40
N GLY A 120 12.62 -26.79 2.70
CA GLY A 120 12.41 -28.24 2.79
C GLY A 120 11.17 -28.72 2.00
N CYS A 121 10.64 -27.90 1.10
CA CYS A 121 9.58 -28.31 0.18
C CYS A 121 10.15 -29.24 -0.91
N ALA A 122 9.53 -30.39 -1.12
CA ALA A 122 9.96 -31.36 -2.14
C ALA A 122 9.81 -30.83 -3.59
N GLY A 123 8.90 -29.89 -3.81
CA GLY A 123 8.66 -29.23 -5.10
C GLY A 123 7.82 -27.97 -4.93
N TYR A 124 7.43 -27.37 -6.06
CA TYR A 124 6.49 -26.26 -6.13
C TYR A 124 5.64 -26.39 -7.41
N LEU A 125 4.52 -25.65 -7.45
CA LEU A 125 3.65 -25.52 -8.62
C LEU A 125 3.52 -24.04 -9.02
N GLY A 126 3.17 -23.77 -10.27
CA GLY A 126 2.85 -22.42 -10.75
C GLY A 126 4.06 -21.68 -11.32
N ASN A 127 4.60 -20.75 -10.55
CA ASN A 127 5.64 -19.80 -10.94
C ASN A 127 5.25 -18.86 -12.10
N LYS A 128 4.16 -18.12 -11.94
CA LYS A 128 3.70 -17.12 -12.91
C LYS A 128 2.90 -16.01 -12.23
N PRO A 129 2.71 -14.84 -12.86
CA PRO A 129 1.71 -13.89 -12.42
C PRO A 129 0.31 -14.48 -12.57
N ALA A 130 -0.52 -14.38 -11.52
CA ALA A 130 -1.90 -14.86 -11.57
C ALA A 130 -2.76 -14.24 -10.46
N SER A 131 -4.07 -14.18 -10.68
CA SER A 131 -5.01 -13.97 -9.58
C SER A 131 -4.99 -15.16 -8.62
N GLY A 132 -5.05 -14.89 -7.32
CA GLY A 132 -5.07 -15.94 -6.30
C GLY A 132 -6.23 -16.93 -6.47
N THR A 133 -7.39 -16.46 -6.96
CA THR A 133 -8.54 -17.34 -7.23
C THR A 133 -8.29 -18.23 -8.45
N GLU A 134 -7.67 -17.69 -9.50
CA GLU A 134 -7.40 -18.42 -10.74
C GLU A 134 -6.33 -19.49 -10.53
N ILE A 135 -5.22 -19.15 -9.87
CA ILE A 135 -4.11 -20.08 -9.66
C ILE A 135 -4.50 -21.24 -8.74
N ILE A 136 -5.34 -20.98 -7.73
CA ILE A 136 -5.87 -22.04 -6.85
C ILE A 136 -6.85 -22.92 -7.61
N LYS A 137 -7.70 -22.35 -8.47
CA LYS A 137 -8.61 -23.13 -9.33
C LYS A 137 -7.84 -24.02 -10.30
N GLU A 138 -6.76 -23.51 -10.87
CA GLU A 138 -5.91 -24.23 -11.82
C GLU A 138 -5.09 -25.34 -11.16
N LEU A 139 -4.41 -25.04 -10.04
CA LEU A 139 -3.37 -25.90 -9.46
C LEU A 139 -3.75 -26.54 -8.12
N GLY A 140 -4.90 -26.19 -7.54
CA GLY A 140 -5.33 -26.68 -6.23
C GLY A 140 -5.44 -28.21 -6.15
N SER A 141 -5.97 -28.85 -7.20
CA SER A 141 -6.09 -30.31 -7.26
C SER A 141 -4.72 -31.00 -7.28
N GLU A 142 -3.78 -30.44 -8.03
CA GLU A 142 -2.42 -30.94 -8.13
C GLU A 142 -1.63 -30.71 -6.83
N HIS A 143 -1.85 -29.57 -6.17
CA HIS A 143 -1.33 -29.29 -4.84
C HIS A 143 -1.78 -30.33 -3.83
N VAL A 144 -3.09 -30.64 -3.78
CA VAL A 144 -3.63 -31.65 -2.86
C VAL A 144 -3.03 -33.04 -3.13
N ARG A 145 -2.77 -33.36 -4.40
CA ARG A 145 -2.18 -34.64 -4.81
C ARG A 145 -0.69 -34.77 -4.47
N THR A 146 0.07 -33.69 -4.62
CA THR A 146 1.55 -33.72 -4.52
C THR A 146 2.09 -33.20 -3.20
N GLY A 147 1.33 -32.38 -2.50
CA GLY A 147 1.79 -31.62 -1.34
C GLY A 147 2.69 -30.42 -1.68
N PHE A 148 2.88 -30.10 -2.96
CA PHE A 148 3.78 -29.01 -3.37
C PHE A 148 3.08 -27.65 -3.25
N PRO A 149 3.63 -26.66 -2.52
CA PRO A 149 3.03 -25.33 -2.44
C PRO A 149 2.91 -24.69 -3.83
N ILE A 150 1.85 -23.91 -4.02
CA ILE A 150 1.63 -23.13 -5.24
C ILE A 150 2.30 -21.77 -5.06
N ILE A 151 3.30 -21.48 -5.89
CA ILE A 151 4.05 -20.22 -5.88
C ILE A 151 3.56 -19.36 -7.04
N TYR A 152 3.27 -18.09 -6.79
CA TYR A 152 2.85 -17.14 -7.82
C TYR A 152 3.15 -15.69 -7.41
N THR A 153 2.98 -14.77 -8.36
CA THR A 153 3.18 -13.32 -8.17
C THR A 153 2.00 -12.52 -8.74
N SER A 154 2.06 -11.19 -8.65
CA SER A 154 1.12 -10.24 -9.27
C SER A 154 1.88 -9.18 -10.08
N GLY A 155 1.21 -8.08 -10.44
CA GLY A 155 1.88 -6.88 -10.98
C GLY A 155 2.71 -6.11 -9.94
N ASP A 156 2.57 -6.46 -8.66
CA ASP A 156 3.33 -5.86 -7.55
C ASP A 156 4.55 -6.72 -7.20
N SER A 157 5.47 -6.14 -6.43
CA SER A 157 6.63 -6.88 -5.90
C SER A 157 6.23 -7.80 -4.73
N VAL A 158 5.67 -8.96 -5.05
CA VAL A 158 5.21 -9.94 -4.06
C VAL A 158 5.60 -11.38 -4.40
N PHE A 159 5.79 -12.20 -3.36
CA PHE A 159 5.98 -13.66 -3.48
C PHE A 159 4.86 -14.36 -2.72
N GLN A 160 3.91 -14.97 -3.42
CA GLN A 160 2.71 -15.54 -2.82
C GLN A 160 2.80 -17.06 -2.78
N ILE A 161 2.43 -17.65 -1.64
CA ILE A 161 2.47 -19.09 -1.39
C ILE A 161 1.08 -19.55 -1.00
N ALA A 162 0.40 -20.27 -1.91
CA ALA A 162 -0.90 -20.86 -1.64
C ALA A 162 -0.77 -22.35 -1.29
N ALA A 163 -1.50 -22.77 -0.26
CA ALA A 163 -1.58 -24.16 0.16
C ALA A 163 -2.91 -24.48 0.82
N HIS A 164 -3.39 -25.70 0.60
CA HIS A 164 -4.56 -26.24 1.24
C HIS A 164 -4.24 -26.54 2.72
N GLU A 165 -5.07 -26.08 3.64
CA GLU A 165 -4.76 -26.15 5.08
C GLU A 165 -4.60 -27.60 5.59
N ASP A 166 -5.33 -28.56 5.02
CA ASP A 166 -5.21 -29.99 5.37
C ASP A 166 -3.94 -30.67 4.81
N VAL A 167 -3.25 -30.03 3.85
CA VAL A 167 -2.08 -30.59 3.15
C VAL A 167 -0.79 -29.97 3.66
N ILE A 168 -0.76 -28.64 3.75
CA ILE A 168 0.29 -27.89 4.44
C ILE A 168 -0.39 -27.11 5.56
N PRO A 169 -0.33 -27.59 6.82
CA PRO A 169 -0.94 -26.91 7.96
C PRO A 169 -0.47 -25.46 8.08
N LEU A 170 -1.35 -24.58 8.57
CA LEU A 170 -1.09 -23.13 8.65
C LEU A 170 0.25 -22.77 9.29
N LYS A 171 0.59 -23.42 10.42
CA LYS A 171 1.88 -23.21 11.09
C LYS A 171 3.05 -23.46 10.14
N ARG A 172 2.98 -24.56 9.37
CA ARG A 172 4.01 -24.93 8.40
C ARG A 172 4.05 -23.96 7.22
N LEU A 173 2.90 -23.52 6.72
CA LEU A 173 2.83 -22.49 5.68
C LEU A 173 3.51 -21.19 6.14
N TYR A 174 3.27 -20.76 7.37
CA TYR A 174 3.91 -19.56 7.92
C TYR A 174 5.42 -19.72 8.09
N GLU A 175 5.89 -20.88 8.55
CA GLU A 175 7.34 -21.18 8.61
C GLU A 175 7.98 -21.10 7.21
N ILE A 176 7.33 -21.66 6.19
CA ILE A 176 7.79 -21.59 4.80
C ILE A 176 7.88 -20.13 4.33
N CYS A 177 6.85 -19.32 4.59
CA CYS A 177 6.84 -17.90 4.25
C CYS A 177 7.92 -17.11 4.99
N GLU A 178 8.16 -17.41 6.27
CA GLU A 178 9.19 -16.73 7.08
C GLU A 178 10.60 -17.05 6.57
N VAL A 179 10.89 -18.33 6.26
CA VAL A 179 12.16 -18.72 5.62
C VAL A 179 12.29 -18.08 4.25
N ALA A 180 11.22 -18.07 3.46
CA ALA A 180 11.22 -17.43 2.16
C ALA A 180 11.59 -15.94 2.29
N ARG A 181 10.95 -15.22 3.21
CA ARG A 181 11.23 -13.80 3.46
C ARG A 181 12.67 -13.54 3.92
N LYS A 182 13.13 -14.27 4.93
CA LYS A 182 14.41 -13.99 5.62
C LYS A 182 15.64 -14.51 4.87
N GLN A 183 15.48 -15.52 4.03
CA GLN A 183 16.62 -16.23 3.46
C GLN A 183 16.55 -16.42 1.94
N VAL A 184 15.35 -16.52 1.35
CA VAL A 184 15.19 -16.75 -0.10
C VAL A 184 15.14 -15.41 -0.84
N LEU A 185 14.15 -14.57 -0.50
CA LEU A 185 13.86 -13.28 -1.11
C LEU A 185 14.70 -12.18 -0.45
N VAL A 186 16.00 -12.19 -0.69
CA VAL A 186 16.98 -11.23 -0.14
C VAL A 186 17.90 -10.73 -1.25
N GLY A 187 18.54 -9.57 -1.06
CA GLY A 187 19.44 -8.99 -2.06
C GLY A 187 18.68 -8.59 -3.33
N GLU A 188 19.12 -9.06 -4.50
CA GLU A 188 18.49 -8.73 -5.79
C GLU A 188 17.06 -9.31 -5.95
N HIS A 189 16.69 -10.26 -5.09
CA HIS A 189 15.35 -10.86 -5.06
C HIS A 189 14.49 -10.37 -3.89
N GLU A 190 14.85 -9.24 -3.28
CA GLU A 190 14.14 -8.68 -2.14
C GLU A 190 12.81 -8.05 -2.57
N VAL A 191 11.78 -8.89 -2.69
CA VAL A 191 10.42 -8.41 -2.96
C VAL A 191 9.90 -7.55 -1.82
N GLY A 192 8.89 -6.72 -2.04
CA GLY A 192 8.25 -5.94 -0.97
C GLY A 192 7.54 -6.83 0.07
N ARG A 193 6.93 -7.95 -0.36
CA ARG A 193 6.13 -8.80 0.55
C ARG A 193 6.10 -10.28 0.18
N VAL A 194 6.23 -11.15 1.16
CA VAL A 194 5.89 -12.58 1.05
C VAL A 194 4.50 -12.80 1.65
N ILE A 195 3.59 -13.50 0.96
CA ILE A 195 2.19 -13.62 1.40
C ILE A 195 1.76 -15.10 1.49
N ALA A 196 1.34 -15.53 2.68
CA ALA A 196 0.67 -16.79 2.89
C ALA A 196 -0.79 -16.71 2.41
N ARG A 197 -1.18 -17.63 1.54
CA ARG A 197 -2.52 -17.71 0.91
C ARG A 197 -3.17 -19.06 1.17
N PRO A 198 -3.53 -19.36 2.43
CA PRO A 198 -4.20 -20.60 2.74
C PRO A 198 -5.58 -20.68 2.06
N PHE A 199 -5.96 -21.90 1.70
CA PHE A 199 -7.28 -22.20 1.15
C PHE A 199 -7.81 -23.54 1.68
N ILE A 200 -9.12 -23.71 1.56
CA ILE A 200 -9.85 -24.92 1.95
C ILE A 200 -10.80 -25.33 0.83
N GLY A 201 -11.47 -26.47 1.00
CA GLY A 201 -12.53 -26.95 0.13
C GLY A 201 -12.12 -28.23 -0.59
N THR A 202 -12.77 -28.52 -1.70
CA THR A 202 -12.53 -29.74 -2.48
C THR A 202 -12.22 -29.41 -3.93
N VAL A 203 -11.72 -30.40 -4.66
CA VAL A 203 -11.44 -30.27 -6.10
C VAL A 203 -12.67 -29.71 -6.83
N GLY A 204 -12.51 -28.56 -7.48
CA GLY A 204 -13.59 -27.84 -8.16
C GLY A 204 -14.32 -26.80 -7.32
N SER A 205 -14.08 -26.74 -6.00
CA SER A 205 -14.69 -25.78 -5.08
C SER A 205 -13.70 -25.35 -3.97
N PHE A 206 -12.59 -24.74 -4.38
CA PHE A 206 -11.62 -24.18 -3.44
C PHE A 206 -11.95 -22.72 -3.09
N VAL A 207 -11.75 -22.36 -1.82
CA VAL A 207 -12.00 -21.02 -1.30
C VAL A 207 -10.83 -20.59 -0.41
N ARG A 208 -10.33 -19.37 -0.60
CA ARG A 208 -9.30 -18.78 0.26
C ARG A 208 -9.86 -18.54 1.66
N THR A 209 -9.06 -18.80 2.68
CA THR A 209 -9.45 -18.52 4.07
C THR A 209 -9.07 -17.11 4.50
N THR A 210 -9.57 -16.70 5.66
CA THR A 210 -9.17 -15.46 6.33
C THR A 210 -7.80 -15.55 6.99
N ASN A 211 -7.17 -16.73 7.02
CA ASN A 211 -5.87 -16.99 7.66
C ASN A 211 -4.68 -16.48 6.83
N ARG A 212 -4.93 -15.55 5.91
CA ARG A 212 -3.88 -14.82 5.18
C ARG A 212 -2.92 -14.20 6.18
N ARG A 213 -1.62 -14.32 5.90
CA ARG A 213 -0.58 -13.62 6.65
C ARG A 213 0.46 -13.05 5.70
N ASP A 214 0.85 -11.81 5.98
CA ASP A 214 1.78 -11.05 5.17
C ASP A 214 3.10 -10.90 5.93
N PHE A 215 4.21 -11.08 5.23
CA PHE A 215 5.58 -10.96 5.73
C PHE A 215 6.25 -9.86 4.89
N ALA A 216 6.01 -8.62 5.30
CA ALA A 216 6.51 -7.43 4.62
C ALA A 216 8.00 -7.22 4.90
N LEU A 217 8.67 -6.53 3.98
CA LEU A 217 10.00 -5.99 4.24
C LEU A 217 9.89 -4.87 5.27
N GLU A 218 10.81 -4.85 6.23
CA GLU A 218 10.90 -3.75 7.20
C GLU A 218 11.80 -2.64 6.65
N ALA A 219 11.48 -1.41 7.04
CA ALA A 219 12.32 -0.26 6.73
C ALA A 219 13.75 -0.47 7.24
N ALA A 220 14.73 -0.27 6.35
CA ALA A 220 16.15 -0.50 6.65
C ALA A 220 16.76 0.53 7.63
N GLY A 221 16.09 1.66 7.85
CA GLY A 221 16.52 2.74 8.74
C GLY A 221 15.42 3.17 9.70
N ALA A 222 15.75 4.12 10.59
CA ALA A 222 14.77 4.75 11.46
C ALA A 222 13.88 5.69 10.65
N THR A 223 12.57 5.55 10.80
CA THR A 223 11.56 6.40 10.18
C THR A 223 11.15 7.53 11.13
N LEU A 224 10.42 8.53 10.61
CA LEU A 224 9.75 9.56 11.40
C LEU A 224 8.92 8.95 12.54
N LEU A 225 8.22 7.84 12.27
CA LEU A 225 7.43 7.14 13.29
C LEU A 225 8.31 6.57 14.40
N ASP A 226 9.46 5.99 14.05
CA ASP A 226 10.43 5.48 15.03
C ASP A 226 10.94 6.63 15.92
N LEU A 227 11.33 7.75 15.32
CA LEU A 227 11.83 8.92 16.05
C LEU A 227 10.78 9.52 17.00
N LEU A 228 9.53 9.63 16.55
CA LEU A 228 8.42 10.12 17.39
C LEU A 228 8.15 9.16 18.56
N HIS A 229 8.19 7.85 18.29
CA HIS A 229 7.99 6.83 19.31
C HIS A 229 9.08 6.86 20.38
N ASP A 230 10.35 6.97 19.98
CA ASP A 230 11.49 7.02 20.89
C ASP A 230 11.45 8.24 21.82
N GLU A 231 10.89 9.37 21.33
CA GLU A 231 10.65 10.58 22.13
C GLU A 231 9.36 10.51 22.98
N GLY A 232 8.67 9.35 23.00
CA GLY A 232 7.46 9.13 23.78
C GLY A 232 6.23 9.86 23.25
N ILE A 233 6.24 10.32 21.99
CA ILE A 233 5.11 10.98 21.34
C ILE A 233 4.11 9.92 20.92
N GLU A 234 2.82 10.14 21.21
CA GLU A 234 1.76 9.22 20.80
C GLU A 234 1.63 9.21 19.28
N THR A 235 1.78 8.04 18.69
CA THR A 235 1.68 7.80 17.24
C THR A 235 0.55 6.83 16.93
N VAL A 236 -0.34 7.22 16.02
CA VAL A 236 -1.48 6.40 15.61
C VAL A 236 -1.46 6.22 14.10
N GLY A 237 -1.44 4.97 13.66
CA GLY A 237 -1.54 4.59 12.25
C GLY A 237 -2.96 4.18 11.91
N VAL A 238 -3.56 4.83 10.92
CA VAL A 238 -4.92 4.57 10.45
C VAL A 238 -4.90 4.03 9.01
N GLY A 239 -5.70 3.00 8.75
CA GLY A 239 -5.72 2.31 7.46
C GLY A 239 -4.53 1.37 7.30
N LYS A 240 -3.82 1.45 6.18
CA LYS A 240 -2.69 0.57 5.85
C LYS A 240 -1.34 1.00 6.45
N ILE A 241 -1.30 2.00 7.33
CA ILE A 241 -0.03 2.50 7.88
C ILE A 241 0.73 1.41 8.66
N ASP A 242 0.03 0.56 9.42
CA ASP A 242 0.66 -0.61 10.07
C ASP A 242 1.30 -1.56 9.05
N ASP A 243 0.59 -1.88 7.96
CA ASP A 243 1.07 -2.76 6.90
C ASP A 243 2.28 -2.21 6.14
N LEU A 244 2.37 -0.88 5.99
CA LEU A 244 3.42 -0.19 5.23
C LEU A 244 4.70 0.03 6.06
N PHE A 245 4.56 0.19 7.37
CA PHE A 245 5.68 0.39 8.30
C PHE A 245 5.97 -0.85 9.16
N CYS A 246 5.31 -1.99 8.90
CA CYS A 246 5.37 -3.20 9.74
C CYS A 246 5.09 -2.91 11.22
N GLY A 247 4.25 -1.90 11.49
CA GLY A 247 3.91 -1.48 12.84
C GLY A 247 4.99 -0.73 13.61
N ARG A 248 6.12 -0.44 12.97
CA ARG A 248 7.23 0.27 13.59
C ARG A 248 6.84 1.69 13.95
N GLY A 249 7.27 2.11 15.14
CA GLY A 249 6.99 3.45 15.65
C GLY A 249 5.51 3.77 15.89
N LEU A 250 4.58 2.80 15.82
CA LEU A 250 3.15 3.02 16.04
C LEU A 250 2.72 2.53 17.43
N ARG A 251 2.10 3.42 18.21
CA ARG A 251 1.53 3.09 19.52
C ARG A 251 0.14 2.46 19.40
N GLU A 252 -0.66 2.93 18.45
CA GLU A 252 -1.96 2.35 18.11
C GLU A 252 -2.08 2.15 16.60
N LYS A 253 -2.76 1.08 16.20
CA LYS A 253 -2.92 0.63 14.82
C LYS A 253 -4.39 0.35 14.57
N ILE A 254 -5.00 1.09 13.65
CA ILE A 254 -6.44 0.98 13.40
C ILE A 254 -6.67 0.77 11.91
N HIS A 255 -7.06 -0.46 11.55
CA HIS A 255 -7.33 -0.81 10.16
C HIS A 255 -8.72 -0.30 9.75
N THR A 256 -8.87 0.11 8.50
CA THR A 256 -10.13 0.64 7.95
C THR A 256 -10.57 -0.13 6.71
N LYS A 257 -11.87 -0.09 6.42
CA LYS A 257 -12.49 -0.74 5.26
C LYS A 257 -12.80 0.22 4.11
N SER A 258 -12.76 1.52 4.37
CA SER A 258 -13.00 2.57 3.37
C SER A 258 -12.33 3.89 3.75
N ASN A 259 -12.26 4.80 2.78
CA ASN A 259 -11.78 6.17 3.00
C ASN A 259 -12.63 6.93 4.02
N SER A 260 -13.96 6.82 3.95
CA SER A 260 -14.87 7.50 4.89
C SER A 260 -14.66 7.03 6.33
N GLU A 261 -14.42 5.73 6.52
CA GLU A 261 -14.05 5.18 7.83
C GLU A 261 -12.68 5.68 8.28
N GLY A 262 -11.69 5.72 7.36
CA GLY A 262 -10.36 6.29 7.60
C GLY A 262 -10.42 7.73 8.11
N VAL A 263 -11.19 8.59 7.45
CA VAL A 263 -11.39 9.99 7.86
C VAL A 263 -12.04 10.08 9.26
N ARG A 264 -13.11 9.31 9.51
CA ARG A 264 -13.78 9.27 10.82
C ARG A 264 -12.80 8.89 11.95
N ILE A 265 -12.05 7.81 11.77
CA ILE A 265 -11.10 7.31 12.77
C ILE A 265 -9.95 8.29 12.98
N THR A 266 -9.49 8.95 11.91
CA THR A 266 -8.48 10.01 12.01
C THR A 266 -8.95 11.15 12.92
N MET A 267 -10.19 11.62 12.75
CA MET A 267 -10.77 12.67 13.58
C MET A 267 -10.95 12.21 15.04
N GLU A 268 -11.43 10.98 15.26
CA GLU A 268 -11.56 10.41 16.60
C GLU A 268 -10.21 10.31 17.33
N ALA A 269 -9.18 9.83 16.63
CA ALA A 269 -7.83 9.73 17.16
C ALA A 269 -7.21 11.11 17.45
N ALA A 270 -7.39 12.09 16.57
CA ALA A 270 -6.89 13.45 16.78
C ALA A 270 -7.61 14.17 17.94
N SER A 271 -8.92 13.93 18.12
CA SER A 271 -9.75 14.59 19.14
C SER A 271 -9.38 14.16 20.56
N ARG A 272 -8.94 12.92 20.76
CA ARG A 272 -8.52 12.39 22.07
C ARG A 272 -7.10 12.82 22.49
N MET A 273 -6.32 13.42 21.59
CA MET A 273 -4.93 13.80 21.85
C MET A 273 -4.77 15.30 22.16
N GLN A 274 -3.93 15.59 23.16
CA GLN A 274 -3.39 16.93 23.40
C GLN A 274 -2.04 17.14 22.70
N MET A 275 -1.27 16.06 22.53
CA MET A 275 0.00 16.02 21.79
C MET A 275 0.12 14.65 21.13
N GLY A 276 0.47 14.60 19.85
CA GLY A 276 0.56 13.33 19.13
C GLY A 276 0.64 13.48 17.61
N PHE A 277 0.81 12.36 16.93
CA PHE A 277 0.89 12.27 15.48
C PHE A 277 -0.05 11.18 14.98
N VAL A 278 -0.98 11.55 14.10
CA VAL A 278 -1.86 10.61 13.41
C VAL A 278 -1.42 10.55 11.95
N MET A 279 -1.06 9.37 11.47
CA MET A 279 -0.80 9.12 10.06
C MET A 279 -1.91 8.24 9.50
N THR A 280 -2.51 8.66 8.39
CA THR A 280 -3.64 7.98 7.78
C THR A 280 -3.35 7.69 6.32
N ASN A 281 -3.57 6.46 5.89
CA ASN A 281 -3.62 6.11 4.48
C ASN A 281 -5.08 5.89 4.02
N LEU A 282 -5.53 6.69 3.06
CA LEU A 282 -6.84 6.56 2.40
C LEU A 282 -6.68 5.82 1.07
N VAL A 283 -6.88 4.49 1.11
CA VAL A 283 -6.43 3.57 0.05
C VAL A 283 -7.44 3.28 -1.06
N ASP A 284 -8.70 3.72 -0.94
CA ASP A 284 -9.71 3.44 -1.96
C ASP A 284 -9.37 4.15 -3.29
N PHE A 285 -8.71 5.31 -3.22
CA PHE A 285 -8.22 6.08 -4.36
C PHE A 285 -7.39 5.20 -5.30
N ASP A 286 -6.39 4.51 -4.76
CA ASP A 286 -5.56 3.57 -5.50
C ASP A 286 -6.33 2.29 -5.89
N THR A 287 -6.86 1.57 -4.89
CA THR A 287 -7.31 0.18 -5.07
C THR A 287 -8.68 0.01 -5.72
N LEU A 288 -9.60 0.95 -5.52
CA LEU A 288 -10.95 0.90 -6.08
C LEU A 288 -11.07 1.71 -7.37
N PHE A 289 -10.28 2.77 -7.54
CA PHE A 289 -10.43 3.70 -8.66
C PHE A 289 -9.19 3.77 -9.57
N GLY A 290 -7.99 3.92 -9.02
CA GLY A 290 -6.73 4.02 -9.77
C GLY A 290 -6.45 2.76 -10.60
N HIS A 291 -6.22 1.63 -9.95
CA HIS A 291 -5.96 0.33 -10.60
C HIS A 291 -7.09 -0.14 -11.54
N ARG A 292 -8.31 0.34 -11.30
CA ARG A 292 -9.48 0.00 -12.12
C ARG A 292 -9.73 0.99 -13.26
N GLN A 293 -8.93 2.05 -13.36
CA GLN A 293 -9.08 3.14 -14.32
C GLN A 293 -10.51 3.71 -14.33
N ASP A 294 -11.07 3.95 -13.13
CA ASP A 294 -12.41 4.53 -12.93
C ASP A 294 -12.31 6.02 -12.54
N PRO A 295 -12.24 6.95 -13.51
CA PRO A 295 -12.17 8.39 -13.23
C PRO A 295 -13.45 8.91 -12.55
N ALA A 296 -14.61 8.33 -12.83
CA ALA A 296 -15.86 8.76 -12.20
C ALA A 296 -15.90 8.39 -10.70
N GLY A 297 -15.42 7.19 -10.36
CA GLY A 297 -15.21 6.77 -8.98
C GLY A 297 -14.19 7.63 -8.25
N MET A 298 -13.04 7.89 -8.88
CA MET A 298 -11.99 8.77 -8.35
C MET A 298 -12.53 10.17 -8.02
N GLY A 299 -13.26 10.80 -8.96
CA GLY A 299 -13.85 12.12 -8.77
C GLY A 299 -14.82 12.16 -7.58
N ARG A 300 -15.75 11.19 -7.48
CA ARG A 300 -16.68 11.11 -6.35
C ARG A 300 -15.96 10.95 -5.01
N ALA A 301 -14.92 10.13 -4.95
CA ALA A 301 -14.15 9.92 -3.73
C ALA A 301 -13.37 11.18 -3.31
N LEU A 302 -12.87 11.95 -4.28
CA LEU A 302 -12.19 13.23 -4.02
C LEU A 302 -13.17 14.27 -3.46
N GLU A 303 -14.36 14.38 -4.05
CA GLU A 303 -15.42 15.28 -3.57
C GLU A 303 -15.90 14.88 -2.16
N GLU A 304 -16.01 13.57 -1.88
CA GLU A 304 -16.36 13.08 -0.55
C GLU A 304 -15.29 13.46 0.48
N PHE A 305 -14.01 13.25 0.18
CA PHE A 305 -12.92 13.67 1.05
C PHE A 305 -12.91 15.20 1.27
N ASP A 306 -13.02 15.97 0.19
CA ASP A 306 -13.04 17.44 0.24
C ASP A 306 -14.15 17.94 1.17
N SER A 307 -15.35 17.33 1.11
CA SER A 307 -16.48 17.69 1.98
C SER A 307 -16.22 17.48 3.48
N ARG A 308 -15.25 16.63 3.84
CA ARG A 308 -14.88 16.32 5.23
C ARG A 308 -13.75 17.20 5.74
N LEU A 309 -13.04 17.91 4.87
CA LEU A 309 -11.89 18.73 5.26
C LEU A 309 -12.21 19.75 6.38
N PRO A 310 -13.37 20.46 6.37
CA PRO A 310 -13.71 21.36 7.47
C PRO A 310 -13.78 20.66 8.84
N ALA A 311 -14.40 19.48 8.91
CA ALA A 311 -14.50 18.72 10.16
C ALA A 311 -13.14 18.18 10.63
N ILE A 312 -12.24 17.86 9.71
CA ILE A 312 -10.85 17.48 10.04
C ILE A 312 -10.10 18.67 10.65
N LEU A 313 -10.32 19.88 10.16
CA LEU A 313 -9.67 21.08 10.69
C LEU A 313 -10.21 21.45 12.08
N ASP A 314 -11.51 21.29 12.30
CA ASP A 314 -12.15 21.59 13.59
C ASP A 314 -11.56 20.76 14.76
N VAL A 315 -11.09 19.54 14.50
CA VAL A 315 -10.46 18.69 15.55
C VAL A 315 -8.99 19.02 15.82
N LEU A 316 -8.38 19.85 14.96
CA LEU A 316 -7.01 20.34 15.11
C LEU A 316 -6.93 21.68 15.84
N ALA A 317 -8.02 22.44 15.86
CA ALA A 317 -8.15 23.69 16.61
C ALA A 317 -8.11 23.46 18.12
#